data_AF-A4WZR1-F1
#
_entry.id   AF-A4WZR1-F1
#
_cell.length_a   1.000
_cell.length_b   1.000
_cell.length_c   1.000
_cell.angle_alpha   90.00
_cell.angle_beta   90.00
_cell.angle_gamma   90.00
#
_symmetry.space_group_name_H-M   'P 1'
#
loop_
_entity.id
_entity.type
_entity.pdbx_description
1 polymer ?
#
loop_
_entity_poly.entity_id
_entity_poly.type
_entity_poly.pdbx_seq_one_letter_code
_entity_poly.pdbx_strand_id
1 'polypeptide(L)'
;MQTFSFLTLLAVFEEMFGRGLFWTMVALSAIFGLLFLSILIRERRLESRLFVRAQLLSPLGAMAAVAFVQWMTNSHLYHIGGAIDVIVLIAIAVIGAAGTTLVAYAAQALALSFLRR
;
A
#
# COMPACT_ATOMS: atom_id res chain seq x y z
N MET A 1 -8.53 21.66 -26.01
CA MET A 1 -7.54 20.96 -25.15
C MET A 1 -8.23 20.72 -23.81
N GLN A 2 -8.32 19.48 -23.34
CA GLN A 2 -8.86 19.21 -22.02
C GLN A 2 -7.80 19.60 -20.98
N THR A 3 -8.08 20.61 -20.17
CA THR A 3 -7.25 20.98 -19.03
C THR A 3 -7.51 19.95 -17.93
N PHE A 4 -6.71 18.88 -17.89
CA PHE A 4 -6.72 17.96 -16.75
C PHE A 4 -6.25 18.74 -15.52
N SER A 5 -7.20 19.16 -14.68
CA SER A 5 -6.89 19.74 -13.39
C SER A 5 -6.61 18.62 -12.39
N PHE A 6 -5.75 18.87 -11.41
CA PHE A 6 -5.51 17.92 -10.32
C PHE A 6 -6.81 17.53 -9.59
N LEU A 7 -7.73 18.49 -9.47
CA LEU A 7 -9.06 18.27 -8.89
C LEU A 7 -9.91 17.31 -9.73
N THR A 8 -9.76 17.35 -11.06
CA THR A 8 -10.45 16.41 -11.95
C THR A 8 -9.96 14.97 -11.75
N LEU A 9 -8.64 14.77 -11.58
CA LEU A 9 -8.09 13.44 -11.26
C LEU A 9 -8.59 12.92 -9.90
N LEU A 10 -8.61 13.79 -8.89
CA LEU A 10 -9.17 13.45 -7.57
C LEU A 10 -10.65 13.06 -7.66
N ALA A 11 -11.45 13.83 -8.40
CA ALA A 11 -12.86 13.54 -8.59
C ALA A 11 -13.08 12.18 -9.28
N VAL A 12 -12.26 11.85 -10.29
CA VAL A 12 -12.30 10.53 -10.95
C VAL A 12 -11.97 9.41 -9.96
N PHE A 13 -10.97 9.58 -9.11
CA PHE A 13 -10.66 8.55 -8.09
C PHE A 13 -11.78 8.40 -7.06
N GLU A 14 -12.38 9.49 -6.59
CA GLU A 14 -13.54 9.43 -5.70
C GLU A 14 -14.73 8.71 -6.35
N GLU A 15 -14.95 8.92 -7.65
CA GLU A 15 -16.02 8.25 -8.39
C GLU A 15 -15.71 6.76 -8.62
N MET A 16 -14.48 6.43 -9.03
CA MET A 16 -14.05 5.05 -9.30
C MET A 16 -14.05 4.16 -8.06
N PHE A 17 -13.56 4.67 -6.93
CA PHE A 17 -13.46 3.90 -5.69
C PHE A 17 -14.67 4.09 -4.76
N GLY A 18 -15.47 5.11 -4.99
CA GLY A 18 -16.43 5.62 -4.04
C GLY A 18 -15.75 6.49 -2.97
N ARG A 19 -16.40 7.59 -2.61
CA ARG A 19 -15.88 8.58 -1.66
C ARG A 19 -15.42 7.97 -0.33
N GLY A 20 -16.19 7.03 0.23
CA GLY A 20 -15.87 6.40 1.52
C GLY A 20 -14.57 5.58 1.50
N LEU A 21 -14.45 4.67 0.53
CA LEU A 21 -13.28 3.81 0.38
C LEU A 21 -12.03 4.60 0.02
N PHE A 22 -12.14 5.52 -0.94
CA PHE A 22 -11.02 6.36 -1.39
C PHE A 22 -10.38 7.11 -0.21
N TRP A 23 -11.17 7.86 0.55
CA TRP A 23 -10.64 8.63 1.68
C TRP A 23 -10.16 7.75 2.83
N THR A 24 -10.74 6.56 3.02
CA THR A 24 -10.25 5.58 3.99
C THR A 24 -8.86 5.08 3.59
N MET A 25 -8.63 4.76 2.31
CA MET A 25 -7.30 4.35 1.83
C MET A 25 -6.28 5.49 1.98
N VAL A 26 -6.65 6.72 1.64
CA VAL A 26 -5.78 7.90 1.83
C VAL A 26 -5.43 8.09 3.31
N ALA A 27 -6.42 8.00 4.20
CA ALA A 27 -6.22 8.13 5.64
C ALA A 27 -5.32 7.02 6.19
N LEU A 28 -5.56 5.75 5.83
CA LEU A 28 -4.71 4.63 6.24
C LEU A 28 -3.28 4.78 5.72
N SER A 29 -3.12 5.18 4.46
CA SER A 29 -1.79 5.43 3.88
C SER A 29 -1.04 6.53 4.64
N ALA A 30 -1.72 7.63 4.98
CA ALA A 30 -1.13 8.71 5.78
C ALA A 30 -0.77 8.24 7.20
N ILE A 31 -1.69 7.54 7.88
CA ILE A 31 -1.48 7.04 9.25
C ILE A 31 -0.28 6.10 9.31
N PHE A 32 -0.23 5.08 8.45
CA PHE A 32 0.87 4.11 8.47
C PHE A 32 2.20 4.71 7.98
N GLY A 33 2.16 5.63 7.01
CA GLY A 33 3.33 6.38 6.58
C GLY A 33 3.92 7.22 7.71
N LEU A 34 3.07 7.99 8.42
CA LEU A 34 3.48 8.78 9.57
C LEU A 34 3.96 7.90 10.73
N LEU A 35 3.30 6.78 10.99
CA LEU A 35 3.72 5.83 12.03
C LEU A 35 5.13 5.30 11.73
N PHE A 36 5.37 4.86 10.49
CA PHE A 36 6.69 4.39 10.08
C PHE A 36 7.76 5.49 10.21
N LEU A 37 7.47 6.71 9.75
CA LEU A 37 8.37 7.86 9.89
C LEU A 37 8.67 8.19 11.36
N SER A 38 7.64 8.13 12.22
CA SER A 38 7.80 8.41 13.65
C SER A 38 8.74 7.42 14.34
N ILE A 39 8.66 6.14 13.97
CA ILE A 39 9.54 5.07 14.47
C ILE A 39 10.97 5.30 13.95
N LEU A 40 11.10 5.58 12.65
CA LEU A 40 12.41 5.80 12.02
C LEU A 40 13.16 6.98 12.66
N ILE A 41 12.47 8.09 12.93
CA ILE A 41 13.05 9.27 13.58
C ILE A 41 13.43 8.98 15.05
N ARG A 42 12.60 8.22 15.77
CA ARG A 42 12.82 7.90 17.19
C ARG A 42 13.96 6.90 17.41
N GLU A 43 14.01 5.85 16.62
CA GLU A 43 14.97 4.75 16.81
C GLU A 43 16.29 4.97 16.06
N ARG A 44 16.29 5.82 15.02
CA ARG A 44 17.45 6.15 14.15
C ARG A 44 18.18 4.94 13.55
N ARG A 45 17.63 3.74 13.70
CA ARG A 45 18.17 2.47 13.22
C ARG A 45 17.01 1.56 12.84
N LEU A 46 17.22 0.77 11.79
CA LEU A 46 16.29 -0.28 11.40
C LEU A 46 16.79 -1.61 11.99
N GLU A 47 15.96 -2.28 12.79
CA GLU A 47 16.30 -3.62 13.28
C GLU A 47 16.14 -4.64 12.14
N SER A 48 17.24 -5.17 11.61
CA SER A 48 17.23 -6.10 10.48
C SER A 48 16.36 -7.34 10.72
N ARG A 49 16.30 -7.85 11.96
CA ARG A 49 15.49 -9.02 12.31
C ARG A 49 14.00 -8.76 12.14
N LEU A 50 13.52 -7.57 12.51
CA LEU A 50 12.11 -7.18 12.32
C LEU A 50 11.82 -6.93 10.85
N PHE A 51 12.77 -6.32 10.14
CA PHE A 51 12.61 -6.06 8.71
C PHE A 51 12.50 -7.36 7.89
N VAL A 52 13.33 -8.36 8.18
CA VAL A 52 13.24 -9.69 7.54
C VAL A 52 11.91 -10.37 7.85
N ARG A 53 11.45 -10.32 9.12
CA ARG A 53 10.13 -10.86 9.50
C ARG A 53 8.98 -10.14 8.78
N ALA A 54 9.08 -8.83 8.61
CA ALA A 54 8.10 -8.05 7.88
C ALA A 54 8.09 -8.42 6.38
N GLN A 55 9.25 -8.68 5.77
CA GLN A 55 9.34 -9.12 4.37
C GLN A 55 8.68 -10.48 4.13
N LEU A 56 8.65 -11.39 5.11
CA LEU A 56 7.93 -12.67 4.98
C LEU A 56 6.42 -12.47 4.77
N LEU A 57 5.86 -11.33 5.19
CA LEU A 57 4.47 -10.97 4.97
C LEU A 57 4.25 -10.22 3.64
N SER A 58 5.32 -9.82 2.96
CA SER A 58 5.24 -9.08 1.69
C SER A 58 4.46 -9.80 0.58
N PRO A 59 4.53 -11.14 0.42
CA PRO A 59 3.74 -11.83 -0.61
C PRO A 59 2.23 -11.72 -0.37
N LEU A 60 1.80 -11.68 0.90
CA LEU A 60 0.39 -11.47 1.24
C LEU A 60 -0.08 -10.07 0.80
N GLY A 61 0.79 -9.06 0.98
CA GLY A 61 0.55 -7.70 0.50
C GLY A 61 0.42 -7.61 -1.01
N ALA A 62 1.33 -8.26 -1.74
CA ALA A 62 1.26 -8.34 -3.20
C ALA A 62 -0.06 -8.97 -3.68
N MET A 63 -0.40 -10.13 -3.13
CA MET A 63 -1.63 -10.84 -3.48
C MET A 63 -2.88 -10.02 -3.15
N ALA A 64 -2.93 -9.40 -1.96
CA ALA A 64 -4.05 -8.58 -1.54
C ALA A 64 -4.22 -7.33 -2.42
N ALA A 65 -3.12 -6.66 -2.78
CA ALA A 65 -3.17 -5.49 -3.65
C ALA A 65 -3.68 -5.85 -5.06
N VAL A 66 -3.17 -6.94 -5.65
CA VAL A 66 -3.64 -7.42 -6.96
C VAL A 66 -5.11 -7.83 -6.87
N ALA A 67 -5.50 -8.63 -5.88
CA ALA A 67 -6.89 -9.05 -5.70
C ALA A 67 -7.84 -7.85 -5.53
N PHE A 68 -7.42 -6.85 -4.75
CA PHE A 68 -8.18 -5.62 -4.53
C PHE A 68 -8.40 -4.84 -5.82
N VAL A 69 -7.35 -4.61 -6.63
CA VAL A 69 -7.50 -3.89 -7.90
C VAL A 69 -8.36 -4.66 -8.89
N GLN A 70 -8.20 -5.98 -8.97
CA GLN A 70 -9.05 -6.83 -9.83
C GLN A 70 -10.51 -6.77 -9.41
N TRP A 71 -10.78 -6.76 -8.10
CA TRP A 71 -12.12 -6.61 -7.55
C TRP A 71 -12.73 -5.24 -7.87
N MET A 72 -12.00 -4.15 -7.67
CA MET A 72 -12.49 -2.79 -7.94
C MET A 72 -12.75 -2.53 -9.42
N THR A 73 -11.94 -3.12 -10.31
CA THR A 73 -12.06 -2.90 -11.76
C THR A 73 -12.96 -3.92 -12.46
N ASN A 74 -13.51 -4.90 -11.73
CA ASN A 74 -14.22 -6.06 -12.31
C ASN A 74 -13.43 -6.74 -13.45
N SER A 75 -12.10 -6.80 -13.32
CA SER A 75 -11.22 -7.36 -14.34
C SER A 75 -10.94 -8.83 -14.07
N HIS A 76 -10.92 -9.67 -15.11
CA HIS A 76 -10.46 -11.05 -15.02
C HIS A 76 -9.01 -11.17 -15.47
N LEU A 77 -8.23 -11.98 -14.75
CA LEU A 77 -6.81 -12.23 -15.04
C LEU A 77 -6.58 -12.80 -16.46
N TYR A 78 -7.59 -13.44 -17.05
CA TYR A 78 -7.54 -13.99 -18.42
C TYR A 78 -7.66 -12.93 -19.53
N HIS A 79 -8.04 -11.69 -19.20
CA HIS A 79 -8.09 -10.57 -20.15
C HIS A 79 -6.81 -9.71 -20.13
N ILE A 80 -5.79 -10.11 -19.36
CA ILE A 80 -4.47 -9.49 -19.37
C ILE A 80 -3.79 -9.85 -20.69
N GLY A 81 -4.06 -9.05 -21.73
CA GLY A 81 -3.58 -9.28 -23.09
C GLY A 81 -2.45 -8.33 -23.49
N GLY A 82 -2.33 -7.18 -22.82
CA GLY A 82 -1.36 -6.13 -23.15
C GLY A 82 -0.10 -6.16 -22.28
N ALA A 83 1.04 -5.77 -22.85
CA ALA A 83 2.29 -5.59 -22.09
C ALA A 83 2.15 -4.57 -20.94
N ILE A 84 1.32 -3.53 -21.15
CA ILE A 84 1.05 -2.49 -20.13
C ILE A 84 0.33 -3.09 -18.93
N ASP A 85 -0.65 -3.98 -19.15
CA ASP A 85 -1.42 -4.60 -18.06
C ASP A 85 -0.52 -5.42 -17.14
N VAL A 86 0.42 -6.17 -17.72
CA VAL A 86 1.42 -6.95 -16.96
C VAL A 86 2.32 -6.03 -16.14
N ILE A 87 2.83 -4.96 -16.75
CA ILE A 87 3.69 -3.99 -16.05
C ILE A 87 2.95 -3.34 -14.88
N VAL A 88 1.70 -2.93 -15.10
CA VAL A 88 0.86 -2.31 -14.07
C VAL A 88 0.56 -3.30 -12.94
N LEU A 89 0.25 -4.56 -13.27
CA LEU A 89 -0.04 -5.59 -12.26
C LEU A 89 1.20 -5.93 -11.42
N ILE A 90 2.38 -6.01 -12.04
CA ILE A 90 3.66 -6.15 -11.32
C ILE A 90 3.91 -4.93 -10.43
N ALA A 91 3.69 -3.70 -10.93
CA ALA A 91 3.87 -2.50 -10.14
C ALA A 91 2.94 -2.48 -8.90
N ILE A 92 1.67 -2.86 -9.08
CA ILE A 92 0.71 -3.00 -7.97
C ILE A 92 1.19 -4.05 -6.96
N ALA A 93 1.64 -5.22 -7.43
CA ALA A 93 2.15 -6.28 -6.57
C ALA A 93 3.38 -5.81 -5.76
N VAL A 94 4.32 -5.12 -6.40
CA VAL A 94 5.53 -4.60 -5.74
C VAL A 94 5.18 -3.52 -4.72
N ILE A 95 4.29 -2.58 -5.06
CA ILE A 95 3.85 -1.52 -4.14
C ILE A 95 3.07 -2.12 -2.97
N GLY A 96 2.19 -3.10 -3.22
CA GLY A 96 1.48 -3.84 -2.18
C GLY A 96 2.41 -4.58 -1.23
N ALA A 97 3.39 -5.29 -1.77
CA ALA A 97 4.43 -5.97 -1.00
C ALA A 97 5.23 -5.01 -0.11
N ALA A 98 5.66 -3.87 -0.68
CA ALA A 98 6.38 -2.85 0.05
C ALA A 98 5.53 -2.22 1.16
N GLY A 99 4.28 -1.87 0.85
CA GLY A 99 3.32 -1.32 1.81
C GLY A 99 3.09 -2.25 3.00
N THR A 100 2.83 -3.53 2.75
CA THR A 100 2.66 -4.53 3.83
C THR A 100 3.93 -4.71 4.64
N THR A 101 5.11 -4.67 4.01
CA THR A 101 6.39 -4.72 4.74
C THR A 101 6.54 -3.54 5.69
N LEU A 102 6.22 -2.32 5.24
CA LEU A 102 6.29 -1.12 6.08
C LEU A 102 5.31 -1.19 7.26
N VAL A 103 4.06 -1.59 7.00
CA VAL A 103 3.03 -1.73 8.04
C VAL A 103 3.42 -2.81 9.05
N ALA A 104 3.86 -3.97 8.59
CA ALA A 104 4.27 -5.08 9.45
C ALA A 104 5.49 -4.71 10.30
N TYR A 105 6.47 -4.02 9.72
CA TYR A 105 7.64 -3.51 10.46
C TYR A 105 7.19 -2.52 11.54
N ALA A 106 6.39 -1.53 11.17
CA ALA A 106 5.90 -0.51 12.10
C ALA A 106 5.11 -1.13 13.27
N ALA A 107 4.26 -2.12 12.99
CA ALA A 107 3.50 -2.84 14.01
C ALA A 107 4.42 -3.63 14.96
N GLN A 108 5.42 -4.35 14.43
CA GLN A 108 6.38 -5.10 15.24
C GLN A 108 7.24 -4.18 16.12
N ALA A 109 7.76 -3.09 15.55
CA ALA A 109 8.55 -2.11 16.29
C ALA A 109 7.73 -1.43 17.38
N LEU A 110 6.48 -1.04 17.08
CA LEU A 110 5.58 -0.46 18.06
C LEU A 110 5.28 -1.42 19.22
N ALA A 111 4.94 -2.68 18.91
CA ALA A 111 4.67 -3.71 19.90
C ALA A 111 5.87 -3.96 20.84
N LEU A 112 7.08 -4.08 20.28
CA LEU A 112 8.31 -4.24 21.06
C LEU A 112 8.62 -3.00 21.90
N SER A 113 8.36 -1.80 21.37
CA SER A 113 8.54 -0.55 22.12
C SER A 113 7.61 -0.45 23.33
N PHE A 114 6.42 -1.05 23.25
CA PHE A 114 5.46 -1.10 24.34
C PHE A 114 5.86 -2.12 25.41
N LEU A 115 6.37 -3.29 25.00
CA LEU A 115 6.85 -4.35 25.90
C LEU A 115 8.12 -3.99 26.69
N ARG A 116 8.91 -3.01 26.22
CA ARG A 116 10.14 -2.55 26.88
C ARG A 116 9.91 -1.39 27.87
N ARG A 117 8.66 -0.96 28.08
CA ARG A 117 8.26 0.02 29.10
C ARG A 117 7.58 -0.68 30.27
#